data_AF-A0AAJ0HCJ0-F1
#
_entry.id   AF-A0AAJ0HCJ0-F1
#
_cell.length_a   1.000
_cell.length_b   1.000
_cell.length_c   1.000
_cell.angle_alpha   90.00
_cell.angle_beta   90.00
_cell.angle_gamma   90.00
#
_symmetry.space_group_name_H-M   'P 1'
#
loop_
_entity.id
_entity.type
_entity.pdbx_description
1 polymer ?
#
loop_
_entity_poly.entity_id
_entity_poly.type
_entity_poly.pdbx_seq_one_letter_code
_entity_poly.pdbx_strand_id
1 'polypeptide(L)'
;MTIHWQACQKSRRTRDDLDHSLPRPSPLCLQAPIIKQNTIDVVNNVLSGYQPIHASDDTAKVLRAFIDHLSGLGLSTLQSEIFVLASDPCQLRQLRNFLVDAILEPMAAAGGKQPPVTPSPNQSAALAIELVMTRAGQMSASAEMGTDVLSRASSTRRPIKRCLQANVGAL
;
A
#
# COMPACT_ATOMS: atom_id res chain seq x y z
N MET A 1 8.91 -31.26 -39.44
CA MET A 1 9.27 -29.91 -38.97
C MET A 1 9.28 -29.95 -37.46
N THR A 2 10.47 -29.97 -36.86
CA THR A 2 10.70 -30.33 -35.46
C THR A 2 10.71 -29.07 -34.61
N ILE A 3 9.75 -28.95 -33.69
CA ILE A 3 9.68 -27.82 -32.75
C ILE A 3 10.62 -28.12 -31.59
N HIS A 4 11.78 -27.47 -31.61
CA HIS A 4 12.77 -27.54 -30.55
C HIS A 4 12.39 -26.56 -29.42
N TRP A 5 11.78 -27.07 -28.36
CA TRP A 5 11.52 -26.32 -27.13
C TRP A 5 12.84 -26.08 -26.39
N GLN A 6 13.32 -24.83 -26.37
CA GLN A 6 14.42 -24.44 -25.49
C GLN A 6 13.91 -24.27 -24.06
N ALA A 7 14.47 -25.13 -23.21
CA ALA A 7 14.24 -25.19 -21.79
C ALA A 7 14.62 -23.89 -21.06
N CYS A 8 13.77 -23.48 -20.12
CA CYS A 8 14.04 -22.50 -19.08
C CYS A 8 15.14 -23.03 -18.14
N GLN A 9 16.41 -22.95 -18.56
CA GLN A 9 17.56 -23.39 -17.77
C GLN A 9 18.21 -22.23 -17.00
N LYS A 10 17.90 -22.18 -15.71
CA LYS A 10 18.87 -22.25 -14.59
C LYS A 10 20.26 -21.64 -14.86
N SER A 11 20.43 -20.36 -14.53
CA SER A 11 21.76 -19.77 -14.33
C SER A 11 22.10 -19.71 -12.84
N ARG A 12 22.72 -20.79 -12.33
CA ARG A 12 23.58 -20.72 -11.13
C ARG A 12 24.99 -20.44 -11.63
N ARG A 13 25.55 -19.27 -11.34
CA ARG A 13 26.99 -19.01 -11.45
C ARG A 13 27.59 -18.92 -10.06
N THR A 14 28.29 -20.01 -9.73
CA THR A 14 29.63 -20.06 -9.10
C THR A 14 30.05 -18.87 -8.24
N ARG A 15 30.16 -19.14 -6.93
CA ARG A 15 31.14 -18.53 -6.03
C ARG A 15 32.54 -18.80 -6.58
N ASP A 16 33.40 -17.77 -6.58
CA ASP A 16 34.79 -17.82 -6.13
C ASP A 16 35.29 -16.38 -5.88
N ASP A 17 36.22 -16.27 -4.94
CA ASP A 17 36.65 -15.15 -4.08
C ASP A 17 37.16 -13.85 -4.75
N LEU A 18 36.91 -12.70 -4.12
CA LEU A 18 37.89 -11.94 -3.31
C LEU A 18 37.34 -10.56 -2.88
N ASP A 19 37.60 -10.27 -1.61
CA ASP A 19 37.50 -8.99 -0.89
C ASP A 19 37.92 -7.78 -1.76
N HIS A 20 37.20 -6.65 -1.66
CA HIS A 20 37.63 -5.24 -1.75
C HIS A 20 36.39 -4.33 -1.69
N SER A 21 36.35 -3.49 -0.65
CA SER A 21 35.34 -2.48 -0.32
C SER A 21 34.68 -1.79 -1.53
N LEU A 22 33.36 -1.95 -1.70
CA LEU A 22 32.52 -1.12 -2.57
C LEU A 22 31.58 -0.25 -1.73
N PRO A 23 31.31 1.00 -2.15
CA PRO A 23 30.62 2.00 -1.37
C PRO A 23 29.17 1.59 -1.09
N ARG A 24 28.70 1.88 0.13
CA ARG A 24 27.29 1.70 0.52
C ARG A 24 26.38 2.31 -0.55
N PRO A 25 25.49 1.52 -1.21
CA PRO A 25 24.47 2.11 -2.03
C PRO A 25 23.58 2.96 -1.11
N SER A 26 23.54 4.26 -1.39
CA SER A 26 22.57 5.16 -0.79
C SER A 26 21.16 4.60 -1.01
N PRO A 27 20.21 4.82 -0.08
CA PRO A 27 18.83 4.44 -0.30
C PRO A 27 18.31 5.27 -1.48
N LEU A 28 18.33 4.66 -2.67
CA LEU A 28 17.63 5.19 -3.83
C LEU A 28 16.18 5.30 -3.40
N CYS A 29 15.76 6.53 -3.16
CA CYS A 29 14.36 6.88 -3.09
C CYS A 29 13.72 6.29 -4.34
N LEU A 30 12.73 5.40 -4.16
CA LEU A 30 11.84 4.96 -5.23
C LEU A 30 11.15 6.21 -5.80
N GLN A 31 11.81 6.88 -6.73
CA GLN A 31 11.16 7.76 -7.67
C GLN A 31 10.63 6.86 -8.76
N ALA A 32 9.50 6.22 -8.45
CA ALA A 32 8.67 5.62 -9.47
C ALA A 32 8.36 6.73 -10.51
N PRO A 33 8.59 6.49 -11.81
CA PRO A 33 8.23 7.46 -12.82
C PRO A 33 6.73 7.72 -12.70
N ILE A 34 6.37 8.99 -12.52
CA ILE A 34 4.99 9.46 -12.54
C ILE A 34 4.52 9.33 -13.99
N ILE A 35 4.06 8.15 -14.38
CA ILE A 35 3.42 7.91 -15.68
C ILE A 35 1.99 8.44 -15.56
N LYS A 36 1.81 9.72 -15.88
CA LYS A 36 0.48 10.31 -16.07
C LYS A 36 -0.02 9.99 -17.48
N GLN A 37 -1.08 9.19 -17.52
CA GLN A 37 -2.14 9.16 -18.53
C GLN A 37 -1.81 8.54 -19.91
N ASN A 38 -1.86 7.21 -20.00
CA ASN A 38 -2.85 6.45 -20.78
C ASN A 38 -2.65 4.93 -20.54
N THR A 39 -2.58 4.56 -19.26
CA THR A 39 -2.02 3.26 -18.85
C THR A 39 -2.99 2.10 -19.08
N ILE A 40 -4.30 2.35 -19.06
CA ILE A 40 -5.32 1.31 -19.18
C ILE A 40 -5.29 0.65 -20.56
N ASP A 41 -5.24 1.45 -21.64
CA ASP A 41 -5.22 0.90 -23.01
C ASP A 41 -3.96 0.06 -23.25
N VAL A 42 -2.81 0.55 -22.78
CA VAL A 42 -1.53 -0.16 -22.90
C VAL A 42 -1.58 -1.47 -22.11
N VAL A 43 -2.05 -1.44 -20.87
CA VAL A 43 -2.20 -2.64 -20.04
C VAL A 43 -3.19 -3.62 -20.67
N ASN A 44 -4.31 -3.14 -21.21
CA ASN A 44 -5.29 -3.98 -21.92
C ASN A 44 -4.69 -4.63 -23.17
N ASN A 45 -3.82 -3.93 -23.89
CA ASN A 45 -3.09 -4.47 -25.03
C ASN A 45 -2.10 -5.55 -24.59
N VAL A 46 -1.34 -5.31 -23.52
CA VAL A 46 -0.42 -6.31 -22.94
C VAL A 46 -1.18 -7.58 -22.54
N LEU A 47 -2.30 -7.43 -21.82
CA LEU A 47 -3.11 -8.56 -21.37
C LEU A 47 -3.84 -9.27 -22.52
N SER A 48 -4.14 -8.56 -23.61
CA SER A 48 -4.70 -9.18 -24.83
C SER A 48 -3.66 -9.97 -25.63
N GLY A 49 -2.40 -9.54 -25.59
CA GLY A 49 -1.28 -10.24 -26.24
C GLY A 49 -0.71 -11.39 -25.42
N TYR A 50 -1.12 -11.55 -24.16
CA TYR A 50 -0.64 -12.62 -23.28
C TYR A 50 -1.06 -13.99 -23.80
N GLN A 51 -0.09 -14.91 -23.91
CA GLN A 51 -0.31 -16.29 -24.33
C GLN A 51 -0.33 -17.23 -23.11
N PRO A 52 -1.48 -17.85 -22.79
CA PRO A 52 -1.58 -18.82 -21.71
C PRO A 52 -0.66 -20.03 -21.94
N ILE A 53 0.08 -20.47 -20.92
CA ILE A 53 0.95 -21.65 -21.05
C ILE A 53 0.13 -22.96 -21.03
N HIS A 54 -0.94 -22.97 -20.24
CA HIS A 54 -1.81 -24.14 -20.05
C HIS A 54 -3.27 -23.72 -20.18
N ALA A 55 -4.16 -24.69 -20.43
CA ALA A 55 -5.60 -24.44 -20.52
C ALA A 55 -6.21 -23.85 -19.23
N SER A 56 -5.55 -24.07 -18.09
CA SER A 56 -5.92 -23.53 -16.77
C SER A 56 -5.25 -22.19 -16.44
N ASP A 57 -4.37 -21.66 -17.30
CA ASP A 57 -3.74 -20.37 -17.06
C ASP A 57 -4.75 -19.24 -17.35
N ASP A 58 -5.25 -18.65 -16.27
CA ASP A 58 -6.24 -17.57 -16.26
C ASP A 58 -5.59 -16.20 -15.99
N THR A 59 -4.27 -16.10 -16.16
CA THR A 59 -3.49 -14.92 -15.73
C THR A 59 -4.06 -13.61 -16.25
N ALA A 60 -4.36 -13.53 -17.55
CA ALA A 60 -4.96 -12.34 -18.15
C ALA A 60 -6.35 -12.01 -17.57
N LYS A 61 -7.16 -13.03 -17.23
CA LYS A 61 -8.50 -12.84 -16.66
C LYS A 61 -8.42 -12.30 -15.23
N VAL A 62 -7.55 -12.87 -14.40
CA VAL A 62 -7.37 -12.44 -13.01
C VAL A 62 -6.84 -11.02 -12.95
N LEU A 63 -5.80 -10.70 -13.72
CA LEU A 63 -5.23 -9.35 -13.75
C LEU A 63 -6.24 -8.30 -14.24
N ARG A 64 -7.08 -8.63 -15.24
CA ARG A 64 -8.21 -7.77 -15.64
C ARG A 64 -9.22 -7.57 -14.52
N ALA A 65 -9.61 -8.64 -13.84
CA ALA A 65 -10.54 -8.53 -12.72
C ALA A 65 -10.01 -7.60 -11.62
N PHE A 66 -8.70 -7.66 -11.30
CA PHE A 66 -8.10 -6.72 -10.38
C PHE A 66 -8.13 -5.27 -10.90
N ILE A 67 -7.85 -5.04 -12.19
CA ILE A 67 -7.95 -3.70 -12.79
C ILE A 67 -9.38 -3.15 -12.70
N ASP A 68 -10.39 -3.99 -12.92
CA ASP A 68 -11.79 -3.59 -12.92
C ASP A 68 -12.32 -3.26 -11.50
N HIS A 69 -11.74 -3.86 -10.46
CA HIS A 69 -12.23 -3.74 -9.08
C HIS A 69 -11.35 -2.90 -8.16
N LEU A 70 -10.08 -2.66 -8.51
CA LEU A 70 -9.20 -1.79 -7.75
C LEU A 70 -9.46 -0.32 -8.12
N SER A 71 -9.27 0.56 -7.15
CA SER A 71 -9.35 2.00 -7.34
C SER A 71 -8.16 2.72 -6.71
N GLY A 72 -7.94 3.98 -7.11
CA GLY A 72 -6.93 4.85 -6.53
C GLY A 72 -5.49 4.36 -6.73
N LEU A 73 -4.71 4.37 -5.65
CA LEU A 73 -3.29 4.01 -5.68
C LEU A 73 -3.07 2.54 -6.01
N GLY A 74 -3.91 1.63 -5.50
CA GLY A 74 -3.78 0.19 -5.77
C GLY A 74 -3.89 -0.13 -7.27
N LEU A 75 -4.85 0.49 -7.95
CA LEU A 75 -5.01 0.37 -9.39
C LEU A 75 -3.79 0.93 -10.15
N SER A 76 -3.33 2.12 -9.77
CA SER A 76 -2.22 2.80 -10.44
C SER A 76 -0.92 2.00 -10.31
N THR A 77 -0.65 1.47 -9.11
CA THR A 77 0.51 0.60 -8.85
C THR A 77 0.41 -0.68 -9.67
N LEU A 78 -0.74 -1.36 -9.67
CA LEU A 78 -0.91 -2.60 -10.44
C LEU A 78 -0.71 -2.38 -11.94
N GLN A 79 -1.26 -1.31 -12.50
CA GLN A 79 -1.08 -0.97 -13.91
C GLN A 79 0.39 -0.71 -14.26
N SER A 80 1.12 0.00 -13.38
CA SER A 80 2.54 0.23 -13.54
C SER A 80 3.34 -1.08 -13.50
N GLU A 81 3.03 -1.97 -12.56
CA GLU A 81 3.68 -3.29 -12.47
C GLU A 81 3.43 -4.12 -13.72
N ILE A 82 2.19 -4.20 -14.21
CA ILE A 82 1.88 -4.93 -15.46
C ILE A 82 2.64 -4.35 -16.65
N PHE A 83 2.77 -3.02 -16.72
CA PHE A 83 3.54 -2.36 -17.78
C PHE A 83 5.03 -2.71 -17.71
N VAL A 84 5.63 -2.65 -16.52
CA VAL A 84 7.05 -2.98 -16.30
C VAL A 84 7.32 -4.45 -16.62
N LEU A 85 6.39 -5.34 -16.27
CA LEU A 85 6.52 -6.78 -16.46
C LEU A 85 6.07 -7.27 -17.84
N ALA A 86 5.61 -6.37 -18.73
CA ALA A 86 5.01 -6.72 -20.02
C ALA A 86 5.90 -7.59 -20.92
N SER A 87 7.24 -7.45 -20.79
CA SER A 87 8.20 -8.22 -21.59
C SER A 87 8.44 -9.64 -21.09
N ASP A 88 8.04 -9.97 -19.86
CA ASP A 88 8.28 -11.28 -19.26
C ASP A 88 6.96 -11.94 -18.81
N PRO A 89 6.39 -12.84 -19.63
CA PRO A 89 5.18 -13.58 -19.29
C PRO A 89 5.30 -14.39 -18.00
N CYS A 90 6.51 -14.81 -17.61
CA CYS A 90 6.72 -15.55 -16.36
C CYS A 90 6.51 -14.66 -15.14
N GLN A 91 6.98 -13.41 -15.19
CA GLN A 91 6.78 -12.45 -14.12
C GLN A 91 5.32 -12.00 -14.03
N LEU A 92 4.61 -11.87 -15.15
CA LEU A 92 3.16 -11.62 -15.13
C LEU A 92 2.36 -12.71 -14.41
N ARG A 93 2.73 -13.98 -14.61
CA ARG A 93 2.12 -15.10 -13.85
C ARG A 93 2.46 -15.05 -12.37
N GLN A 94 3.71 -14.73 -12.04
CA GLN A 94 4.12 -14.57 -10.64
C GLN A 94 3.35 -13.45 -9.96
N LEU A 95 3.15 -12.32 -10.64
CA LEU A 95 2.31 -11.24 -10.16
C LEU A 95 0.87 -11.71 -9.92
N ARG A 96 0.27 -12.45 -10.87
CA ARG A 96 -1.05 -13.05 -10.66
C ARG A 96 -1.09 -13.96 -9.43
N ASN A 97 -0.13 -14.87 -9.28
CA ASN A 97 -0.08 -15.78 -8.13
C ASN A 97 0.05 -15.01 -6.81
N PHE A 98 0.95 -14.03 -6.76
CA PHE A 98 1.10 -13.18 -5.59
C PHE A 98 -0.21 -12.47 -5.21
N LEU A 99 -0.95 -11.93 -6.18
CA LEU A 99 -2.23 -11.26 -5.90
C LEU A 99 -3.32 -12.24 -5.43
N VAL A 100 -3.34 -13.47 -5.97
CA VAL A 100 -4.23 -14.53 -5.51
C VAL A 100 -3.92 -14.88 -4.06
N ASP A 101 -2.67 -15.21 -3.76
CA ASP A 101 -2.23 -15.68 -2.45
C ASP A 101 -2.32 -14.57 -1.39
N ALA A 102 -2.02 -13.32 -1.75
CA ALA A 102 -1.99 -12.20 -0.81
C ALA A 102 -3.37 -11.60 -0.52
N ILE A 103 -4.33 -11.73 -1.46
CA ILE A 103 -5.62 -11.04 -1.37
C ILE A 103 -6.78 -12.04 -1.45
N LEU A 104 -6.87 -12.81 -2.53
CA LEU A 104 -8.04 -13.66 -2.78
C LEU A 104 -8.11 -14.85 -1.82
N GLU A 105 -6.98 -15.49 -1.52
CA GLU A 105 -6.92 -16.62 -0.59
C GLU A 105 -7.31 -16.22 0.85
N PRO A 106 -6.76 -15.14 1.45
CA PRO A 106 -7.22 -14.66 2.75
C PRO A 106 -8.70 -14.28 2.77
N MET A 107 -9.20 -13.64 1.70
CA MET A 107 -10.61 -13.31 1.58
C MET A 107 -11.48 -14.57 1.51
N ALA A 108 -11.05 -15.58 0.76
CA ALA A 108 -11.75 -16.86 0.68
C ALA A 108 -11.73 -17.61 2.01
N ALA A 109 -10.59 -17.64 2.70
CA ALA A 109 -10.44 -18.27 4.02
C ALA A 109 -11.31 -17.60 5.09
N ALA A 110 -11.53 -16.29 5.01
CA ALA A 110 -12.48 -15.55 5.85
C ALA A 110 -13.96 -15.77 5.46
N GLY A 111 -14.25 -16.68 4.51
CA GLY A 111 -15.59 -16.97 4.03
C GLY A 111 -16.16 -15.90 3.09
N GLY A 112 -15.30 -15.13 2.42
CA GLY A 112 -15.70 -14.03 1.52
C GLY A 112 -16.33 -12.84 2.23
N LYS A 113 -16.38 -12.84 3.57
CA LYS A 113 -16.94 -11.76 4.38
C LYS A 113 -15.82 -10.81 4.78
N GLN A 114 -16.03 -9.52 4.56
CA GLN A 114 -15.18 -8.50 5.17
C GLN A 114 -15.18 -8.74 6.68
N PRO A 115 -14.01 -8.83 7.35
CA PRO A 115 -13.98 -9.05 8.79
C PRO A 115 -14.82 -7.96 9.46
N PRO A 116 -15.68 -8.33 10.44
CA PRO A 116 -16.46 -7.36 11.19
C PRO A 116 -15.52 -6.29 11.73
N VAL A 117 -15.93 -5.02 11.63
CA VAL A 117 -15.19 -3.90 12.23
C VAL A 117 -14.84 -4.30 13.65
N THR A 118 -13.55 -4.49 13.92
CA THR A 118 -13.11 -4.90 15.24
C THR A 118 -13.43 -3.75 16.18
N PRO A 119 -14.28 -3.96 17.20
CA PRO A 119 -14.47 -2.96 18.23
C PRO A 119 -13.09 -2.70 18.86
N SER A 120 -12.75 -1.42 19.02
CA SER A 120 -11.49 -1.02 19.64
C SER A 120 -11.32 -1.77 20.97
N PRO A 121 -10.15 -2.38 21.25
CA PRO A 121 -9.87 -3.03 22.54
C PRO A 121 -10.00 -2.06 23.71
N ASN A 122 -9.93 -0.76 23.44
CA ASN A 122 -9.95 0.27 24.45
C ASN A 122 -11.38 0.69 24.78
N GLN A 123 -12.07 -0.12 25.57
CA GLN A 123 -13.42 0.18 26.09
C GLN A 123 -13.49 1.55 26.79
N SER A 124 -12.38 2.00 27.38
CA SER A 124 -12.29 3.33 28.00
C SER A 124 -12.47 4.48 27.00
N ALA A 125 -12.01 4.30 25.75
CA ALA A 125 -12.19 5.29 24.70
C ALA A 125 -13.66 5.36 24.25
N ALA A 126 -14.36 4.22 24.18
CA ALA A 126 -15.79 4.19 23.86
C ALA A 126 -16.63 4.94 24.91
N LEU A 127 -16.37 4.69 26.20
CA LEU A 127 -17.05 5.37 27.30
C LEU A 127 -16.71 6.87 27.38
N ALA A 128 -15.47 7.25 27.08
CA ALA A 128 -15.06 8.65 27.04
C ALA A 128 -15.77 9.43 25.90
N ILE A 129 -15.97 8.80 24.75
CA ILE A 129 -16.70 9.40 23.62
C ILE A 129 -18.18 9.61 23.99
N GLU A 130 -18.82 8.61 24.61
CA GLU A 130 -20.21 8.69 25.07
C GLU A 130 -20.42 9.78 26.14
N LEU A 131 -19.48 9.89 27.08
CA LEU A 131 -19.50 10.93 28.12
C LEU A 131 -19.40 12.35 27.52
N VAL A 132 -18.56 12.55 26.49
CA VAL A 132 -18.42 13.85 25.82
C VAL A 132 -19.69 14.21 25.05
N MET A 133 -20.32 13.24 24.37
CA MET A 133 -21.59 13.48 23.66
C MET A 133 -22.73 13.84 24.61
N THR A 134 -22.78 13.20 25.78
CA THR A 134 -23.81 13.48 26.79
C THR A 134 -23.61 14.84 27.46
N ARG A 135 -22.36 15.25 27.71
CA ARG A 135 -22.04 16.53 28.37
C ARG A 135 -22.30 17.75 27.48
N ALA A 136 -22.15 17.63 26.16
CA ALA A 136 -22.45 18.71 25.22
C ALA A 136 -23.95 19.04 25.13
N GLY A 137 -24.83 18.10 25.48
CA GLY A 137 -26.29 18.33 25.50
C GLY A 137 -26.79 19.14 26.70
N GLN A 138 -26.03 19.22 27.80
CA GLN A 138 -26.49 19.81 29.06
C GLN A 138 -26.12 21.30 29.26
N MET A 139 -25.41 21.93 28.32
CA MET A 139 -25.06 23.37 28.42
C MET A 139 -26.04 24.31 27.71
N SER A 140 -27.14 23.81 27.13
CA SER A 140 -28.10 24.63 26.37
C SER A 140 -29.36 25.05 27.16
N ALA A 141 -29.44 24.72 28.45
CA ALA A 141 -30.60 25.05 29.28
C ALA A 141 -30.21 25.53 30.69
N SER A 142 -29.53 26.68 30.82
CA SER A 142 -29.72 27.56 31.98
C SER A 142 -29.01 28.91 31.85
N ALA A 143 -29.77 29.95 32.20
CA ALA A 143 -29.38 31.30 32.60
C ALA A 143 -29.02 32.32 31.49
N GLU A 144 -30.04 33.11 31.13
CA GLU A 144 -29.88 34.57 31.04
C GLU A 144 -29.35 35.12 32.38
N MET A 145 -28.44 36.11 32.34
CA MET A 145 -28.43 37.35 33.15
C MET A 145 -27.01 37.95 33.29
N GLY A 146 -26.84 39.21 32.86
CA GLY A 146 -25.96 40.18 33.52
C GLY A 146 -24.53 40.39 32.98
N THR A 147 -24.33 41.54 32.33
CA THR A 147 -23.18 42.49 32.37
C THR A 147 -21.88 42.06 33.07
N ASP A 148 -20.72 42.20 32.42
CA ASP A 148 -19.87 43.40 32.49
C ASP A 148 -18.54 43.20 31.73
N VAL A 149 -17.89 44.32 31.43
CA VAL A 149 -16.68 44.50 30.65
C VAL A 149 -15.41 44.21 31.48
N LEU A 150 -14.31 43.93 30.78
CA LEU A 150 -12.89 44.23 31.09
C LEU A 150 -11.92 43.03 31.29
N SER A 151 -11.15 42.77 30.22
CA SER A 151 -9.70 42.53 30.13
C SER A 151 -8.96 41.82 31.28
N ARG A 152 -8.32 40.68 30.96
CA ARG A 152 -6.86 40.50 31.18
C ARG A 152 -6.27 39.30 30.42
N ALA A 153 -5.16 39.55 29.74
CA ALA A 153 -4.31 38.58 29.07
C ALA A 153 -3.69 37.55 30.03
N SER A 154 -3.44 36.33 29.55
CA SER A 154 -2.12 35.65 29.66
C SER A 154 -2.15 34.20 29.16
N SER A 155 -1.06 33.80 28.49
CA SER A 155 -0.43 32.45 28.53
C SER A 155 -1.18 31.29 27.83
N THR A 156 -0.59 30.44 26.98
CA THR A 156 0.80 30.15 26.66
C THR A 156 0.84 29.40 25.33
N ARG A 157 1.66 29.88 24.38
CA ARG A 157 2.08 29.09 23.20
C ARG A 157 2.82 27.84 23.68
N ARG A 158 2.35 26.65 23.29
CA ARG A 158 3.11 25.41 23.52
C ARG A 158 4.26 25.34 22.50
N PRO A 159 5.52 25.17 22.93
CA PRO A 159 6.66 25.06 22.02
C PRO A 159 6.66 23.72 21.29
N ILE A 160 6.85 23.79 19.97
CA ILE A 160 7.16 22.65 19.10
C ILE A 160 8.53 22.12 19.53
N LYS A 161 8.56 20.98 20.20
CA LYS A 161 9.80 20.24 20.46
C LYS A 161 10.30 19.65 19.14
N ARG A 162 11.23 20.35 18.49
CA ARG A 162 12.14 19.76 17.50
C ARG A 162 13.10 18.83 18.24
N CYS A 163 13.00 17.53 17.98
CA CYS A 163 14.07 16.59 18.32
C CYS A 163 15.23 16.84 17.34
N LEU A 164 16.26 17.54 17.80
CA LEU A 164 17.58 17.51 17.17
C LEU A 164 18.37 16.44 17.94
N GLN A 165 18.54 15.26 17.34
CA GLN A 165 19.50 14.28 17.83
C GLN A 165 20.90 14.74 17.42
N ALA A 166 21.67 15.21 18.40
CA ALA A 166 23.11 15.39 18.24
C ALA A 166 23.80 14.05 18.52
N ASN A 167 24.54 13.60 17.51
CA ASN A 167 25.44 12.46 17.55
C ASN A 167 26.60 12.76 18.51
N VAL A 168 26.86 11.90 19.49
CA VAL A 168 28.07 11.95 20.32
C VAL A 168 29.00 10.86 19.81
N GLY A 169 29.98 11.26 19.00
CA GLY A 169 31.18 10.47 18.73
C GLY A 169 32.24 10.85 19.76
N ALA A 170 32.55 9.94 20.66
CA ALA A 170 33.69 10.04 21.56
C ALA A 170 34.90 9.36 20.88
N LEU A 171 36.01 10.10 20.87
CA LEU A 171 37.37 9.62 20.61
C LEU A 171 37.88 8.76 21.77
#